data_AF-S4MQM9-F1
#
_entry.id   AF-S4MQM9-F1
#
_cell.length_a   1.000
_cell.length_b   1.000
_cell.length_c   1.000
_cell.angle_alpha   90.00
_cell.angle_beta   90.00
_cell.angle_gamma   90.00
#
_symmetry.space_group_name_H-M   'P 1'
#
loop_
_entity.id
_entity.type
_entity.pdbx_description
1 polymer ?
#
loop_
_entity_poly.entity_id
_entity_poly.type
_entity_poly.pdbx_seq_one_letter_code
_entity_poly.pdbx_strand_id
1 'polypeptide(L)'
;MAAARLATEHLLSLGHRTVWHVPGPQDWWAARDRLRGWREALAAAGAPEPPLPSPGDWSPASGYAAGRQLAELSDVTAVFAANDDMAIGALRAFADAGRAVPGDVSVVGYDDIPAAAYLFPPLTTVRQNFAAVADRAVDVLIALIEGRPAPAAQPGQAVELTVRASTGPVRDQDSAHARP
;
A
#
# COMPACT_ATOMS: atom_id res chain seq x y z
N MET A 1 5.51 -9.04 -6.81
CA MET A 1 6.65 -8.08 -6.88
C MET A 1 6.26 -6.70 -7.43
N ALA A 2 5.86 -6.55 -8.70
CA ALA A 2 5.62 -5.22 -9.32
C ALA A 2 4.63 -4.31 -8.56
N ALA A 3 3.61 -4.90 -7.93
CA ALA A 3 2.51 -4.17 -7.31
C ALA A 3 2.89 -3.31 -6.09
N ALA A 4 3.60 -3.88 -5.11
CA ALA A 4 4.03 -3.13 -3.92
C ALA A 4 5.13 -2.12 -4.24
N ARG A 5 5.93 -2.43 -5.28
CA ARG A 5 6.90 -1.51 -5.84
C ARG A 5 6.21 -0.27 -6.43
N LEU A 6 5.14 -0.43 -7.21
CA LEU A 6 4.35 0.70 -7.76
C LEU A 6 3.82 1.63 -6.66
N ALA A 7 3.27 1.08 -5.56
CA ALA A 7 2.79 1.88 -4.42
C ALA A 7 3.92 2.70 -3.77
N THR A 8 5.07 2.05 -3.55
CA THR A 8 6.23 2.68 -2.91
C THR A 8 6.87 3.74 -3.82
N GLU A 9 7.06 3.42 -5.11
CA GLU A 9 7.60 4.35 -6.11
C GLU A 9 6.71 5.58 -6.28
N HIS A 10 5.38 5.42 -6.25
CA HIS A 10 4.45 6.55 -6.26
C HIS A 10 4.69 7.50 -5.10
N LEU A 11 4.77 6.98 -3.87
CA LEU A 11 5.04 7.80 -2.69
C LEU A 11 6.42 8.48 -2.77
N LEU A 12 7.45 7.77 -3.18
CA LEU A 12 8.78 8.37 -3.37
C LEU A 12 8.76 9.47 -4.45
N SER A 13 8.01 9.29 -5.53
CA SER A 13 7.88 10.28 -6.61
C SER A 13 7.19 11.58 -6.18
N LEU A 14 6.43 11.55 -5.09
CA LEU A 14 5.81 12.72 -4.46
C LEU A 14 6.77 13.50 -3.53
N GLY A 15 8.05 13.11 -3.50
CA GLY A 15 9.10 13.80 -2.73
C GLY A 15 9.28 13.27 -1.30
N HIS A 16 8.57 12.21 -0.92
CA HIS A 16 8.76 11.59 0.40
C HIS A 16 10.16 10.94 0.49
N ARG A 17 10.93 11.29 1.53
CA ARG A 17 12.30 10.77 1.75
C ARG A 17 12.33 9.24 1.92
N THR A 18 11.29 8.69 2.53
CA THR A 18 11.10 7.25 2.72
C THR A 18 9.60 6.93 2.81
N VAL A 19 9.27 5.64 2.82
CA VAL A 19 7.91 5.12 2.92
C VAL A 19 7.88 4.10 4.06
N TRP A 20 7.01 4.31 5.04
CA TRP A 20 6.76 3.34 6.09
C TRP A 20 5.83 2.24 5.57
N HIS A 21 6.05 1.00 5.99
CA HIS A 21 5.18 -0.11 5.63
C HIS A 21 4.36 -0.57 6.83
N VAL A 22 3.05 -0.79 6.64
CA VAL A 22 2.21 -1.55 7.58
C VAL A 22 2.12 -2.98 7.05
N PRO A 23 2.95 -3.91 7.56
CA PRO A 23 3.02 -5.26 7.02
C PRO A 23 1.78 -6.10 7.40
N GLY A 24 1.36 -6.98 6.50
CA GLY A 24 0.40 -8.04 6.82
C GLY A 24 1.02 -9.22 7.59
N PRO A 25 0.24 -10.28 7.86
CA PRO A 25 0.69 -11.48 8.56
C PRO A 25 1.73 -12.28 7.75
N GLN A 26 2.91 -12.48 8.33
CA GLN A 26 4.11 -12.95 7.60
C GLN A 26 4.15 -14.45 7.28
N ASP A 27 3.18 -15.22 7.76
CA ASP A 27 2.89 -16.58 7.32
C ASP A 27 2.28 -16.63 5.90
N TRP A 28 1.76 -15.50 5.40
CA TRP A 28 1.16 -15.40 4.08
C TRP A 28 2.19 -15.02 3.01
N TRP A 29 2.19 -15.75 1.89
CA TRP A 29 3.02 -15.39 0.73
C TRP A 29 2.79 -13.95 0.27
N ALA A 30 1.53 -13.52 0.18
CA ALA A 30 1.17 -12.18 -0.28
C ALA A 30 1.80 -11.07 0.60
N ALA A 31 1.79 -11.24 1.93
CA ALA A 31 2.42 -10.29 2.85
C ALA A 31 3.93 -10.20 2.62
N ARG A 32 4.60 -11.36 2.48
CA ARG A 32 6.04 -11.41 2.23
C ARG A 32 6.43 -10.82 0.87
N ASP A 33 5.62 -11.08 -0.18
CA ASP A 33 5.84 -10.50 -1.50
C ASP A 33 5.66 -8.97 -1.50
N ARG A 34 4.64 -8.45 -0.79
CA ARG A 34 4.41 -7.01 -0.63
C ARG A 34 5.55 -6.34 0.14
N LEU A 35 6.00 -6.94 1.25
CA LEU A 35 7.14 -6.47 2.03
C LEU A 35 8.44 -6.44 1.19
N ARG A 36 8.69 -7.49 0.41
CA ARG A 36 9.85 -7.53 -0.50
C ARG A 36 9.79 -6.41 -1.54
N GLY A 37 8.65 -6.22 -2.21
CA GLY A 37 8.51 -5.18 -3.23
C GLY A 37 8.69 -3.76 -2.68
N TRP A 38 8.26 -3.51 -1.44
CA TRP A 38 8.54 -2.26 -0.72
C TRP A 38 10.04 -2.05 -0.48
N ARG A 39 10.75 -3.06 0.05
CA ARG A 39 12.20 -2.99 0.27
C ARG A 39 12.98 -2.74 -1.02
N GLU A 40 12.64 -3.47 -2.08
CA GLU A 40 13.28 -3.33 -3.39
C GLU A 40 13.11 -1.91 -3.96
N ALA A 41 11.92 -1.31 -3.81
CA ALA A 41 11.65 0.04 -4.26
C ALA A 41 12.45 1.10 -3.48
N LEU A 42 12.52 0.97 -2.14
CA LEU A 42 13.35 1.86 -1.32
C LEU A 42 14.82 1.76 -1.68
N ALA A 43 15.33 0.53 -1.81
CA ALA A 43 16.73 0.28 -2.18
C ALA A 43 17.07 0.86 -3.56
N ALA A 44 16.18 0.68 -4.55
CA ALA A 44 16.36 1.22 -5.90
C ALA A 44 16.40 2.76 -5.93
N ALA A 45 15.68 3.41 -5.02
CA ALA A 45 15.66 4.88 -4.89
C ALA A 45 16.76 5.43 -3.95
N GLY A 46 17.54 4.57 -3.30
CA GLY A 46 18.48 4.98 -2.26
C GLY A 46 17.82 5.56 -1.00
N ALA A 47 16.53 5.26 -0.79
CA ALA A 47 15.77 5.70 0.36
C ALA A 47 16.06 4.81 1.59
N PRO A 48 16.12 5.38 2.81
CA PRO A 48 16.37 4.59 4.02
C PRO A 48 15.20 3.66 4.33
N GLU A 49 15.49 2.43 4.79
CA GLU A 49 14.47 1.49 5.28
C GLU A 49 14.09 1.83 6.73
N PRO A 50 12.85 2.31 7.01
CA PRO A 50 12.40 2.56 8.37
C PRO A 50 12.12 1.25 9.12
N PRO A 51 12.13 1.26 10.46
CA PRO A 51 11.68 0.14 11.27
C PRO A 51 10.25 -0.30 10.91
N LEU A 52 10.00 -1.61 10.94
CA LEU A 52 8.65 -2.14 10.70
C LEU A 52 7.83 -2.13 11.99
N PRO A 53 6.56 -1.68 11.94
CA PRO A 53 5.57 -2.02 12.96
C PRO A 53 5.38 -3.53 13.07
N SER A 54 4.73 -3.98 14.14
CA SER A 54 4.33 -5.38 14.26
C SER A 54 3.45 -5.80 13.08
N PRO A 55 3.62 -7.03 12.55
CA PRO A 55 2.73 -7.58 11.52
C PRO A 55 1.26 -7.50 11.92
N GLY A 56 0.43 -7.02 11.00
CA GLY A 56 -1.02 -7.04 11.13
C GLY A 56 -1.63 -8.38 10.74
N ASP A 57 -2.96 -8.42 10.65
CA ASP A 57 -3.75 -9.64 10.41
C ASP A 57 -4.77 -9.46 9.27
N TRP A 58 -4.52 -8.47 8.39
CA TRP A 58 -5.40 -8.01 7.32
C TRP A 58 -6.64 -7.22 7.76
N SER A 59 -6.87 -7.03 9.07
CA SER A 59 -8.03 -6.31 9.56
C SER A 59 -7.81 -4.80 9.70
N PRO A 60 -8.88 -3.99 9.69
CA PRO A 60 -8.77 -2.58 10.05
C PRO A 60 -8.26 -2.36 11.48
N ALA A 61 -8.52 -3.29 12.41
CA ALA A 61 -8.05 -3.18 13.79
C ALA A 61 -6.52 -3.27 13.87
N SER A 62 -5.88 -4.18 13.13
CA SER A 62 -4.42 -4.25 13.10
C SER A 62 -3.79 -3.04 12.40
N GLY A 63 -4.44 -2.55 11.33
CA GLY A 63 -4.03 -1.32 10.65
C GLY A 63 -4.11 -0.10 11.56
N TYR A 64 -5.16 0.00 12.38
CA TYR A 64 -5.32 1.07 13.37
C TYR A 64 -4.24 1.00 14.45
N ALA A 65 -3.93 -0.19 14.98
CA ALA A 65 -2.89 -0.36 15.98
C ALA A 65 -1.51 0.09 15.45
N ALA A 66 -1.14 -0.32 14.24
CA ALA A 66 0.10 0.14 13.59
C ALA A 66 0.06 1.64 13.29
N GLY A 67 -1.08 2.15 12.80
CA GLY A 67 -1.26 3.58 12.52
C GLY A 67 -1.08 4.45 13.75
N ARG A 68 -1.52 4.01 14.94
CA ARG A 68 -1.29 4.77 16.19
C ARG A 68 0.19 4.88 16.53
N GLN A 69 0.94 3.78 16.40
CA GLN A 69 2.40 3.80 16.63
C GLN A 69 3.09 4.76 15.66
N LEU A 70 2.69 4.75 14.39
CA LEU A 70 3.23 5.65 13.37
C LEU A 70 2.80 7.11 13.57
N ALA A 71 1.62 7.35 14.13
CA ALA A 71 1.12 8.70 14.37
C ALA A 71 1.93 9.44 15.46
N GLU A 72 2.56 8.71 16.39
CA GLU A 72 3.46 9.26 17.41
C GLU A 72 4.80 9.76 16.82
N LEU A 73 5.13 9.37 15.59
CA LEU A 73 6.37 9.71 14.90
C LEU A 73 6.14 10.86 13.91
N SER A 74 6.65 12.05 14.23
CA SER A 74 6.46 13.26 13.43
C SER A 74 7.15 13.25 12.06
N ASP A 75 8.12 12.35 11.86
CA ASP A 75 8.86 12.19 10.61
C ASP A 75 8.22 11.20 9.63
N VAL A 76 7.17 10.48 10.05
CA VAL A 76 6.36 9.63 9.15
C VAL A 76 5.57 10.54 8.22
N THR A 77 5.91 10.58 6.93
CA THR A 77 5.16 11.38 5.93
C THR A 77 4.48 10.54 4.85
N ALA A 78 4.83 9.26 4.73
CA ALA A 78 4.25 8.35 3.76
C ALA A 78 4.14 6.93 4.32
N VAL A 79 2.99 6.30 4.10
CA VAL A 79 2.67 4.95 4.54
C VAL A 79 2.13 4.12 3.38
N PHE A 80 2.70 2.94 3.18
CA PHE A 80 2.14 1.87 2.36
C PHE A 80 1.57 0.77 3.26
N ALA A 81 0.25 0.64 3.31
CA ALA A 81 -0.42 -0.43 4.01
C ALA A 81 -0.59 -1.66 3.11
N ALA A 82 -0.32 -2.85 3.65
CA ALA A 82 -0.30 -4.06 2.83
C ALA A 82 -1.67 -4.44 2.27
N ASN A 83 -2.80 -3.92 2.77
CA ASN A 83 -4.12 -3.99 2.15
C ASN A 83 -4.99 -2.77 2.50
N ASP A 84 -6.12 -2.62 1.81
CA ASP A 84 -7.06 -1.51 2.01
C ASP A 84 -7.73 -1.52 3.38
N ASP A 85 -8.04 -2.70 3.94
CA ASP A 85 -8.64 -2.79 5.27
C ASP A 85 -7.69 -2.26 6.36
N MET A 86 -6.42 -2.66 6.33
CA MET A 86 -5.41 -2.07 7.22
C MET A 86 -5.16 -0.59 6.91
N ALA A 87 -5.26 -0.17 5.65
CA ALA A 87 -5.18 1.25 5.29
C ALA A 87 -6.33 2.06 5.91
N ILE A 88 -7.57 1.54 5.93
CA ILE A 88 -8.72 2.15 6.62
C ILE A 88 -8.42 2.33 8.10
N GLY A 89 -7.85 1.30 8.74
CA GLY A 89 -7.39 1.39 10.12
C GLY A 89 -6.36 2.49 10.34
N ALA A 90 -5.34 2.56 9.47
CA ALA A 90 -4.31 3.58 9.54
C ALA A 90 -4.86 5.00 9.33
N LEU A 91 -5.76 5.20 8.35
CA LEU A 91 -6.46 6.47 8.14
C LEU A 91 -7.20 6.92 9.41
N ARG A 92 -7.90 5.99 10.07
CA ARG A 92 -8.58 6.29 11.33
C ARG A 92 -7.61 6.69 12.43
N ALA A 93 -6.48 6.00 12.56
CA ALA A 93 -5.47 6.33 13.56
C ALA A 93 -4.84 7.72 13.34
N PHE A 94 -4.55 8.08 12.09
CA PHE A 94 -4.05 9.42 11.77
C PHE A 94 -5.09 10.51 12.05
N ALA A 95 -6.35 10.27 11.71
CA ALA A 95 -7.45 11.18 12.03
C ALA A 95 -7.60 11.39 13.55
N ASP A 96 -7.60 10.32 14.34
CA ASP A 96 -7.69 10.40 15.81
C ASP A 96 -6.47 11.13 16.44
N ALA A 97 -5.30 11.05 15.79
CA ALA A 97 -4.10 11.77 16.16
C ALA A 97 -4.02 13.21 15.59
N GLY A 98 -5.03 13.67 14.87
CA GLY A 98 -5.07 15.00 14.25
C GLY A 98 -4.08 15.19 13.10
N ARG A 99 -3.55 14.11 12.52
CA ARG A 99 -2.65 14.14 11.35
C ARG A 99 -3.47 14.07 10.08
N ALA A 100 -3.44 15.13 9.27
CA ALA A 100 -4.22 15.19 8.05
C ALA A 100 -3.67 14.21 7.00
N VAL A 101 -4.55 13.52 6.29
CA VAL A 101 -4.22 12.74 5.08
C VAL A 101 -4.87 13.45 3.89
N PRO A 102 -4.14 13.82 2.82
CA PRO A 102 -2.70 13.57 2.60
C PRO A 102 -1.78 14.65 3.18
N GLY A 103 -2.33 15.66 3.88
CA GLY A 103 -1.61 16.89 4.23
C GLY A 103 -0.33 16.68 5.04
N ASP A 104 -0.37 15.83 6.06
CA ASP A 104 0.75 15.54 6.95
C ASP A 104 1.32 14.13 6.71
N VAL A 105 0.47 13.20 6.26
CA VAL A 105 0.84 11.83 5.90
C VAL A 105 0.11 11.40 4.64
N SER A 106 0.84 10.91 3.64
CA SER A 106 0.29 10.20 2.49
C SER A 106 0.07 8.72 2.83
N VAL A 107 -1.06 8.14 2.45
CA VAL A 107 -1.41 6.73 2.67
C VAL A 107 -1.77 6.05 1.35
N VAL A 108 -1.12 4.92 1.04
CA VAL A 108 -1.47 4.02 -0.06
C VAL A 108 -1.91 2.68 0.48
N GLY A 109 -3.05 2.19 0.01
CA GLY A 109 -3.56 0.84 0.28
C GLY A 109 -3.18 -0.16 -0.80
N TYR A 110 -3.85 -1.31 -0.76
CA TYR A 110 -3.69 -2.39 -1.72
C TYR A 110 -4.99 -3.22 -1.77
N ASP A 111 -5.40 -3.66 -2.97
CA ASP A 111 -6.56 -4.51 -3.32
C ASP A 111 -7.67 -3.76 -4.08
N ASP A 112 -7.78 -2.43 -3.95
CA ASP A 112 -8.84 -1.58 -4.52
C ASP A 112 -10.26 -2.07 -4.22
N ILE A 113 -10.55 -2.24 -2.92
CA ILE A 113 -11.88 -2.64 -2.47
C ILE A 113 -12.94 -1.60 -2.88
N PRO A 114 -14.21 -1.98 -3.11
CA PRO A 114 -15.24 -1.05 -3.56
C PRO A 114 -15.40 0.20 -2.67
N ALA A 115 -15.18 0.05 -1.36
CA ALA A 115 -15.27 1.14 -0.40
C ALA A 115 -14.16 2.19 -0.56
N ALA A 116 -13.00 1.86 -1.16
CA ALA A 116 -11.81 2.71 -1.21
C ALA A 116 -12.10 4.09 -1.83
N ALA A 117 -12.97 4.16 -2.84
CA ALA A 117 -13.37 5.41 -3.50
C ALA A 117 -14.25 6.34 -2.63
N TYR A 118 -14.87 5.81 -1.58
CA TYR A 118 -15.84 6.51 -0.73
C TYR A 118 -15.32 6.81 0.68
N LEU A 119 -14.07 6.44 0.97
CA LEU A 119 -13.40 6.81 2.20
C LEU A 119 -13.16 8.34 2.26
N PHE A 120 -12.84 8.84 3.44
CA PHE A 120 -12.43 10.24 3.62
C PHE A 120 -11.02 10.29 4.22
N PRO A 121 -9.99 10.67 3.45
CA PRO A 121 -10.03 10.92 2.00
C PRO A 121 -10.22 9.62 1.18
N PRO A 122 -10.70 9.68 -0.08
CA PRO A 122 -10.70 8.54 -0.98
C PRO A 122 -9.30 7.94 -1.13
N LEU A 123 -9.19 6.62 -0.94
CA LEU A 123 -7.91 5.92 -0.79
C LEU A 123 -7.24 5.63 -2.13
N THR A 124 -6.03 6.13 -2.32
CA THR A 124 -5.09 5.68 -3.35
C THR A 124 -4.68 4.25 -3.03
N THR A 125 -4.80 3.34 -4.00
CA THR A 125 -4.57 1.91 -3.77
C THR A 125 -4.18 1.18 -5.05
N VAL A 126 -3.53 0.03 -4.89
CA VAL A 126 -3.12 -0.84 -5.98
C VAL A 126 -4.22 -1.85 -6.29
N ARG A 127 -4.72 -1.82 -7.53
CA ARG A 127 -5.69 -2.78 -8.06
C ARG A 127 -4.96 -3.95 -8.70
N GLN A 128 -5.27 -5.16 -8.24
CA GLN A 128 -4.94 -6.37 -8.99
C GLN A 128 -6.15 -6.81 -9.82
N ASN A 129 -5.91 -7.24 -11.05
CA ASN A 129 -6.96 -7.86 -11.85
C ASN A 129 -7.21 -9.31 -11.37
N PHE A 130 -7.90 -9.45 -10.24
CA PHE A 130 -8.23 -10.75 -9.65
C PHE A 130 -9.12 -11.61 -10.56
N ALA A 131 -10.00 -10.99 -11.37
CA ALA A 131 -10.82 -11.69 -12.35
C ALA A 131 -9.93 -12.41 -13.38
N ALA A 132 -8.96 -11.70 -13.97
CA ALA A 132 -8.01 -12.31 -14.90
C ALA A 132 -7.10 -13.36 -14.25
N VAL A 133 -6.84 -13.27 -12.94
CA VAL A 133 -6.12 -14.32 -12.20
C VAL A 133 -7.00 -15.55 -11.99
N ALA A 134 -8.27 -15.36 -11.63
CA ALA A 134 -9.23 -16.44 -11.42
C ALA A 134 -9.56 -17.18 -12.72
N ASP A 135 -9.89 -16.46 -13.79
CA ASP A 135 -10.18 -17.03 -15.11
C ASP A 135 -9.01 -17.90 -15.58
N ARG A 136 -7.79 -17.38 -15.43
CA ARG A 136 -6.57 -18.13 -15.76
C ARG A 136 -6.39 -19.36 -14.89
N ALA A 137 -6.67 -19.29 -13.59
CA ALA A 137 -6.55 -20.44 -12.70
C ALA A 137 -7.51 -21.56 -13.12
N VAL A 138 -8.73 -21.18 -13.52
CA VAL A 138 -9.73 -22.12 -14.07
C VAL A 138 -9.26 -22.72 -15.40
N ASP A 139 -8.75 -21.90 -16.33
CA ASP A 139 -8.24 -22.39 -17.62
C ASP A 139 -7.08 -23.38 -17.46
N VAL A 140 -6.15 -23.10 -16.53
CA VAL A 140 -5.03 -23.99 -16.21
C VAL A 140 -5.55 -25.30 -15.61
N LEU A 141 -6.52 -25.24 -14.69
CA LEU A 141 -7.12 -26.43 -14.08
C LEU A 141 -7.82 -27.31 -15.13
N ILE A 142 -8.59 -26.71 -16.03
CA ILE A 142 -9.26 -27.42 -17.14
C ILE A 142 -8.22 -28.08 -18.04
N ALA A 143 -7.15 -27.37 -18.43
CA ALA A 143 -6.09 -27.95 -19.26
C ALA A 143 -5.42 -29.16 -18.59
N LEU A 144 -5.16 -29.09 -17.28
CA LEU A 144 -4.58 -30.20 -16.52
C LEU A 144 -5.53 -31.41 -16.45
N ILE A 145 -6.82 -31.19 -16.25
CA ILE A 145 -7.84 -32.26 -16.24
C ILE A 145 -7.92 -32.95 -17.60
N GLU A 146 -7.82 -32.18 -18.69
CA GLU A 146 -7.90 -32.68 -20.06
C GLU A 146 -6.57 -33.22 -20.61
N GLY A 147 -5.49 -33.23 -19.81
CA GLY A 147 -4.17 -33.67 -20.24
C GLY A 147 -3.52 -32.78 -21.31
N ARG A 148 -3.96 -31.52 -21.41
CA ARG A 148 -3.44 -30.52 -22.36
C ARG A 148 -2.36 -29.66 -21.69
N PRO A 149 -1.43 -29.09 -22.46
CA PRO A 149 -0.49 -28.10 -21.94
C PRO A 149 -1.22 -26.90 -21.32
N ALA A 150 -0.72 -26.40 -20.19
CA ALA A 150 -1.25 -25.20 -19.57
C ALA A 150 -1.12 -23.99 -20.54
N PRO A 151 -2.13 -23.10 -20.61
CA PRO A 151 -2.07 -21.91 -21.45
C PRO A 151 -0.86 -21.03 -21.09
N ALA A 152 -0.17 -20.46 -22.08
CA ALA A 152 0.94 -19.52 -21.84
C ALA A 152 0.47 -18.31 -21.02
N ALA A 153 1.36 -17.72 -20.22
CA ALA A 153 1.05 -16.51 -19.47
C ALA A 153 0.69 -15.37 -20.44
N GLN A 154 -0.50 -14.79 -20.30
CA GLN A 154 -0.85 -13.63 -21.10
C GLN A 154 -0.17 -12.38 -20.53
N PRO A 155 0.58 -11.62 -21.35
CA PRO A 155 1.06 -10.30 -20.94
C PRO A 155 -0.14 -9.36 -20.81
N GLY A 156 -0.45 -8.91 -19.59
CA GLY A 156 -1.61 -8.04 -19.37
C GLY A 156 -2.37 -8.20 -18.05
N GLN A 157 -1.90 -9.00 -17.08
CA GLN A 157 -2.34 -8.85 -15.69
C GLN A 157 -1.79 -7.54 -15.13
N ALA A 158 -2.32 -6.42 -15.64
CA ALA A 158 -1.90 -5.08 -15.29
C ALA A 158 -2.26 -4.84 -13.83
N VAL A 159 -1.24 -4.85 -12.99
CA VAL A 159 -1.36 -4.19 -11.71
C VAL A 159 -1.40 -2.70 -11.99
N GLU A 160 -2.42 -2.04 -11.48
CA GLU A 160 -2.63 -0.60 -11.70
C GLU A 160 -2.66 0.12 -10.35
N LEU A 161 -2.02 1.28 -10.29
CA LEU A 161 -2.20 2.19 -9.17
C LEU A 161 -3.39 3.12 -9.44
N THR A 162 -4.44 2.99 -8.65
CA THR A 162 -5.58 3.91 -8.69
C THR A 162 -5.31 5.08 -7.76
N VAL A 163 -4.81 6.18 -8.31
CA VAL A 163 -4.53 7.41 -7.56
C VAL A 163 -5.83 8.14 -7.22
N ARG A 164 -6.02 8.45 -5.94
CA ARG A 164 -7.15 9.21 -5.40
C ARG A 164 -6.63 10.37 -4.53
N ALA A 165 -7.25 10.61 -3.37
CA ALA A 165 -6.99 11.80 -2.55
C ALA A 165 -6.19 11.50 -1.27
N SER A 166 -5.82 10.26 -0.99
CA SER A 166 -5.04 9.92 0.22
C SER A 166 -3.53 10.07 0.05
N THR A 167 -3.04 10.51 -1.10
CA THR A 167 -1.61 10.79 -1.33
C THR A 167 -1.41 12.19 -1.93
N GLY A 168 -0.30 12.82 -1.60
CA GLY A 168 0.08 14.14 -2.11
C GLY A 168 1.57 14.45 -1.88
N PRO A 169 2.08 15.56 -2.41
CA PRO A 169 3.47 15.98 -2.20
C PRO A 169 3.80 16.13 -0.71
N VAL A 170 5.02 15.78 -0.32
CA VAL A 170 5.48 16.03 1.05
C VAL A 170 5.41 17.54 1.34
N ARG A 171 4.89 17.93 2.51
CA ARG A 171 4.96 19.32 2.96
C ARG A 171 6.38 19.63 3.43
N ASP A 172 6.96 20.72 2.92
CA ASP A 172 8.16 21.30 3.51
C ASP A 172 7.84 21.78 4.93
N GLN A 173 8.44 21.11 5.93
CA GLN A 173 8.25 21.46 7.34
C GLN A 173 8.78 22.86 7.71
N ASP A 174 9.56 23.50 6.81
CA ASP A 174 10.05 24.88 6.97
C ASP A 174 8.94 25.94 6.78
N SER A 175 7.85 25.61 6.10
CA SER A 175 6.76 26.57 5.83
C SER A 175 5.85 26.81 7.04
N ALA A 176 5.93 25.97 8.09
CA ALA A 176 5.08 26.06 9.28
C ALA A 176 5.58 27.08 10.32
N HIS A 177 6.84 27.49 10.26
CA HIS A 177 7.42 28.53 11.14
C HIS A 177 7.26 29.96 10.58
N ALA A 178 6.65 30.10 9.40
CA ALA A 178 6.38 31.37 8.74
C ALA A 178 4.86 31.65 8.71
N ARG A 179 4.23 31.77 9.89
CA ARG A 179 3.00 32.54 10.02
C ARG A 179 3.17 33.58 11.14
N PRO A 180 2.88 34.86 10.86
CA PRO A 180 3.07 35.95 11.81
C PRO A 180 2.12 35.88 13.00
#